data_AF-A0AAD9IFA9-F1
#
_entry.id   AF-A0AAD9IFA9-F1
#
_cell.length_a   1.000
_cell.length_b   1.000
_cell.length_c   1.000
_cell.angle_alpha   90.00
_cell.angle_beta   90.00
_cell.angle_gamma   90.00
#
_symmetry.space_group_name_H-M   'P 1'
#
loop_
_entity.id
_entity.type
_entity.pdbx_description
1 polymer ?
#
loop_
_entity_poly.entity_id
_entity_poly.type
_entity_poly.pdbx_seq_one_letter_code
_entity_poly.pdbx_strand_id
1 'polypeptide(L)'
;MEIELPLSIASQDIDLDVQPCFVRLLAEGHLLQVLFPEEVCADRATAQRSKASGRLVLSLPKRQARAFKRCGGPSTKHRDLPRRSVCCVAAGDPGAAPALVD
;
A
#
# COMPACT_ATOMS: atom_id res chain seq x y z
N MET A 1 12.44 -4.08 -1.22
CA MET A 1 12.62 -4.53 -2.62
C MET A 1 12.33 -3.33 -3.50
N GLU A 2 13.18 -3.08 -4.49
CA GLU A 2 13.01 -1.95 -5.43
C GLU A 2 12.84 -2.50 -6.83
N ILE A 3 11.92 -1.90 -7.58
CA ILE A 3 11.57 -2.31 -8.94
C ILE A 3 11.56 -1.06 -9.80
N GLU A 4 12.26 -1.11 -10.92
CA GLU A 4 12.27 -0.02 -11.88
C GLU A 4 11.18 -0.27 -12.91
N LEU A 5 10.20 0.62 -12.94
CA LEU A 5 9.11 0.61 -13.91
C LEU A 5 9.27 1.81 -14.84
N PRO A 6 8.83 1.71 -16.10
CA PRO A 6 8.85 2.84 -17.01
C PRO A 6 7.97 3.99 -16.50
N LEU A 7 8.37 5.23 -16.82
CA LEU A 7 7.62 6.44 -16.45
C LEU A 7 6.25 6.55 -17.14
N SER A 8 6.03 5.84 -18.25
CA SER A 8 4.76 5.84 -19.00
C SER A 8 3.60 5.25 -18.20
N ILE A 9 3.88 4.33 -17.29
CA ILE A 9 2.87 3.64 -16.49
C ILE A 9 2.29 4.59 -15.46
N ALA A 10 0.98 4.57 -15.23
CA ALA A 10 0.37 5.31 -14.13
C ALA A 10 0.31 4.43 -12.87
N SER A 11 0.37 5.03 -11.67
CA SER A 11 0.32 4.24 -10.42
C SER A 11 -0.99 3.47 -10.25
N GLN A 12 -2.05 3.91 -10.94
CA GLN A 12 -3.36 3.25 -11.00
C GLN A 12 -3.42 2.04 -11.93
N ASP A 13 -2.44 1.89 -12.84
CA ASP A 13 -2.34 0.77 -13.78
C ASP A 13 -1.45 -0.35 -13.23
N ILE A 14 -1.03 -0.20 -11.97
CA ILE A 14 -0.18 -1.17 -11.27
C ILE A 14 -1.07 -1.93 -10.30
N ASP A 15 -1.21 -3.22 -10.56
CA ASP A 15 -1.86 -4.15 -9.65
C ASP A 15 -0.80 -4.85 -8.79
N LEU A 16 -0.96 -4.80 -7.47
CA LEU A 16 -0.02 -5.37 -6.50
C LEU A 16 -0.78 -6.36 -5.62
N ASP A 17 -0.50 -7.64 -5.80
CA ASP A 17 -1.00 -8.70 -4.93
C ASP A 17 0.13 -9.13 -3.99
N VAL A 18 -0.03 -8.81 -2.71
CA VAL A 18 0.96 -9.13 -1.67
C VAL A 18 0.45 -10.29 -0.84
N GLN A 19 1.07 -11.46 -1.02
CA GLN A 19 0.79 -12.65 -0.21
C GLN A 19 1.94 -12.93 0.75
N PRO A 20 1.69 -13.68 1.85
CA PRO A 20 2.73 -14.03 2.81
C PRO A 20 3.90 -14.81 2.20
N CYS A 21 3.67 -15.57 1.13
CA CYS A 21 4.69 -16.40 0.50
C CYS A 21 5.18 -15.85 -0.84
N PHE A 22 4.43 -14.98 -1.50
CA PHE A 22 4.83 -14.41 -2.79
C PHE A 22 4.18 -13.05 -3.03
N VAL A 23 4.80 -12.25 -3.89
CA VAL A 23 4.25 -10.98 -4.35
C VAL A 23 4.14 -11.01 -5.87
N ARG A 24 3.01 -10.55 -6.37
CA ARG A 24 2.77 -10.33 -7.79
C ARG A 24 2.57 -8.85 -8.05
N LEU A 25 3.28 -8.36 -9.05
CA LEU A 25 3.14 -7.02 -9.58
C LEU A 25 2.75 -7.16 -11.04
N LEU A 26 1.62 -6.57 -11.43
CA LEU A 26 1.20 -6.45 -12.81
C LEU A 26 1.26 -4.97 -13.20
N ALA A 27 2.06 -4.63 -14.21
CA ALA A 27 2.20 -3.26 -14.69
C ALA A 27 2.29 -3.27 -16.22
N GLU A 28 1.32 -2.65 -16.92
CA GLU A 28 1.26 -2.53 -18.39
C GLU A 28 1.59 -3.84 -19.12
N GLY A 29 1.03 -4.95 -18.65
CA GLY A 29 1.22 -6.30 -19.22
C GLY A 29 2.47 -7.04 -18.76
N HIS A 30 3.34 -6.41 -17.96
CA HIS A 30 4.46 -7.08 -17.30
C HIS A 30 4.03 -7.64 -15.95
N LEU A 31 4.00 -8.97 -15.86
CA LEU A 31 3.81 -9.69 -14.60
C LEU A 31 5.16 -10.03 -13.98
N LEU A 32 5.42 -9.50 -12.80
CA LEU A 32 6.58 -9.81 -11.98
C LEU A 32 6.11 -10.56 -10.74
N GLN A 33 6.53 -11.82 -10.60
CA GLN A 33 6.21 -12.65 -9.45
C GLN A 33 7.50 -12.98 -8.68
N VAL A 34 7.55 -12.61 -7.41
CA VAL A 34 8.66 -12.96 -6.51
C VAL A 34 8.13 -13.86 -5.41
N LEU A 35 8.69 -15.06 -5.32
CA LEU A 35 8.45 -15.98 -4.22
C LEU A 35 9.42 -15.66 -3.09
N PHE A 36 8.90 -15.48 -1.88
CA PHE A 36 9.71 -15.27 -0.69
C PHE A 36 9.91 -16.60 0.04
N PRO A 37 11.15 -16.92 0.47
CA PRO A 37 11.42 -18.12 1.25
C PRO A 37 10.93 -18.03 2.71
N GLU A 38 10.52 -16.85 3.17
CA GLU A 38 10.13 -16.57 4.55
C GLU A 38 8.80 -15.80 4.56
N GLU A 39 7.92 -16.10 5.53
CA GLU A 39 6.61 -15.44 5.63
C GLU A 39 6.75 -13.92 5.82
N VAL A 40 6.09 -13.15 4.96
CA VAL A 40 6.02 -11.68 5.07
C VAL A 40 4.66 -11.23 5.61
N CYS A 41 4.65 -10.12 6.36
CA CYS A 41 3.42 -9.52 6.85
C CYS A 41 2.80 -8.60 5.78
N ALA A 42 1.90 -9.15 4.96
CA ALA A 42 1.14 -8.38 3.97
C ALA A 42 0.36 -7.20 4.57
N ASP A 43 -0.11 -7.32 5.80
CA ASP A 43 -0.88 -6.29 6.52
C ASP A 43 -0.10 -4.98 6.78
N ARG A 44 1.23 -5.08 6.87
CA ARG A 44 2.14 -3.92 7.04
C ARG A 44 2.97 -3.64 5.80
N ALA A 45 2.64 -4.27 4.68
CA ALA A 45 3.30 -4.00 3.42
C ALA A 45 2.94 -2.59 2.95
N THR A 46 3.94 -1.81 2.57
CA THR A 46 3.71 -0.51 1.93
C THR A 46 4.41 -0.48 0.57
N ALA A 47 3.72 0.09 -0.41
CA ALA A 47 4.21 0.26 -1.76
C ALA A 47 4.26 1.76 -2.07
N GLN A 48 5.42 2.27 -2.45
CA GLN A 48 5.60 3.67 -2.78
C GLN A 48 6.21 3.80 -4.16
N ARG A 49 5.51 4.51 -5.04
CA ARG A 49 5.95 4.75 -6.41
C ARG A 49 6.35 6.20 -6.61
N SER A 50 7.53 6.39 -7.18
CA SER A 50 8.04 7.70 -7.57
C SER A 50 7.70 7.98 -9.04
N LYS A 51 6.84 8.97 -9.28
CA LYS A 51 6.42 9.38 -10.64
C LYS A 51 7.58 9.95 -11.48
N ALA A 52 8.57 10.55 -10.83
CA ALA A 52 9.69 11.21 -11.51
C ALA A 52 10.82 10.25 -11.92
N SER A 53 10.99 9.13 -11.22
CA SER A 53 12.08 8.18 -11.45
C SER A 53 11.61 6.81 -11.93
N GLY A 54 10.30 6.53 -11.92
CA GLY A 54 9.77 5.22 -12.27
C GLY A 54 10.08 4.12 -11.23
N ARG A 55 10.77 4.45 -10.13
CA ARG A 55 11.07 3.49 -9.06
C ARG A 55 9.83 3.21 -8.21
N LEU A 56 9.54 1.92 -8.06
CA LEU A 56 8.58 1.39 -7.11
C LEU A 56 9.35 0.72 -5.97
N VAL A 57 9.19 1.26 -4.77
CA VAL A 57 9.80 0.74 -3.55
C VAL A 57 8.73 -0.02 -2.78
N LEU A 58 8.97 -1.30 -2.57
CA LEU A 58 8.10 -2.20 -1.80
C LEU A 58 8.77 -2.52 -0.46
N SER A 59 8.13 -2.05 0.61
CA SER A 59 8.54 -2.27 1.99
C SER A 59 7.74 -3.42 2.58
N LEU A 60 8.35 -4.61 2.57
CA LEU A 60 7.77 -5.83 3.13
C LEU A 60 8.47 -6.21 4.43
N PRO A 61 7.85 -5.99 5.60
CA PRO A 61 8.41 -6.48 6.85
C PRO A 61 8.23 -8.01 6.93
N LYS A 62 9.32 -8.70 7.28
CA LYS A 62 9.26 -10.13 7.61
C LYS A 62 8.36 -10.34 8.81
N ARG A 63 7.56 -11.41 8.77
CA ARG A 63 6.74 -11.82 9.90
C ARG A 63 7.67 -12.36 10.98
N GLN A 64 7.98 -11.54 11.98
CA GLN A 64 8.56 -12.06 13.21
C GLN A 64 7.52 -13.00 13.84
N ALA A 65 7.92 -14.22 14.21
CA ALA A 65 7.10 -15.24 14.87
C ALA A 65 6.69 -14.82 16.31
N ARG A 66 6.17 -13.60 16.48
CA ARG A 66 5.75 -13.03 17.76
C ARG A 66 4.25 -12.87 17.75
N ALA A 67 3.62 -13.84 18.43
CA ALA A 67 2.27 -13.88 18.96
C ALA A 67 1.24 -13.01 18.23
N PHE A 68 0.33 -13.68 17.54
CA PHE A 68 -1.00 -13.22 17.14
C PHE A 68 -1.58 -12.27 18.22
N LYS A 69 -1.30 -10.97 18.12
CA LYS A 69 -2.09 -9.99 18.84
C LYS A 69 -3.37 -9.93 18.05
N ARG A 70 -4.34 -10.73 18.51
CA ARG A 70 -5.74 -10.59 18.14
C ARG A 70 -6.00 -9.10 17.98
N CYS A 71 -6.47 -8.69 16.81
CA CYS A 71 -6.98 -7.36 16.59
C CYS A 71 -8.17 -7.19 17.55
N GLY A 72 -7.88 -6.77 18.78
CA GLY A 72 -8.85 -6.18 19.67
C GLY A 72 -9.16 -4.82 19.07
N GLY A 73 -10.03 -4.82 18.05
CA GLY A 73 -10.75 -3.61 17.72
C GLY A 73 -11.61 -3.24 18.94
N PRO A 74 -11.70 -1.97 19.34
CA PRO A 74 -12.76 -1.55 20.23
C PRO A 74 -14.09 -1.82 19.52
N SER A 75 -14.81 -2.83 20.02
CA SER A 75 -16.20 -3.12 19.66
C SER A 75 -17.10 -2.00 20.18
N THR A 76 -17.07 -0.82 19.55
CA THR A 76 -18.12 0.18 19.71
C THR A 76 -19.30 -0.20 18.84
N LYS A 77 -20.19 -0.97 19.47
CA LYS A 77 -21.65 -0.96 19.35
C LYS A 77 -22.21 -0.25 18.11
N HIS A 78 -22.73 -1.05 17.19
CA HIS A 78 -24.04 -0.88 16.55
C HIS A 78 -24.63 0.55 16.52
N ARG A 79 -24.58 1.19 15.35
CA ARG A 79 -25.73 1.93 14.80
C ARG A 79 -25.56 2.17 13.29
N ASP A 80 -26.56 1.65 12.57
CA ASP A 80 -27.03 2.00 11.22
C ASP A 80 -26.04 2.47 10.15
N LEU A 81 -25.85 1.58 9.17
CA LEU A 81 -25.22 1.87 7.88
C LEU A 81 -26.33 2.18 6.84
N PRO A 82 -26.48 3.41 6.32
CA PRO A 82 -26.99 3.57 4.97
C PRO A 82 -25.87 3.19 4.00
N ARG A 83 -26.14 2.19 3.16
CA ARG A 83 -25.32 1.76 2.03
C ARG A 83 -24.84 2.98 1.23
N ARG A 84 -23.54 3.28 1.31
CA ARG A 84 -22.78 3.86 0.21
C ARG A 84 -21.29 3.65 0.45
N SER A 85 -20.80 2.61 -0.23
CA SER A 85 -19.41 2.41 -0.61
C SER A 85 -18.84 3.72 -1.17
N VAL A 86 -17.85 4.29 -0.48
CA VAL A 86 -16.67 4.88 -1.12
C VAL A 86 -15.48 4.61 -0.20
N CYS A 87 -14.49 3.97 -0.83
CA CYS A 87 -13.14 3.71 -0.41
C CYS A 87 -12.48 4.84 0.38
N CYS A 88 -11.65 4.42 1.34
CA CYS A 88 -10.75 5.23 2.12
C CYS A 88 -9.74 5.94 1.20
N VAL A 89 -10.09 7.12 0.69
CA VAL A 89 -9.09 8.07 0.24
C VAL A 89 -8.58 8.73 1.51
N ALA A 90 -7.33 8.43 1.86
CA ALA A 90 -6.58 9.21 2.82
C ALA A 90 -6.70 10.69 2.42
N ALA A 91 -7.38 11.47 3.27
CA ALA A 91 -7.39 12.91 3.12
C ALA A 91 -5.93 13.38 3.31
N GLY A 92 -5.29 13.68 2.19
CA GLY A 92 -4.06 14.47 2.19
C GLY A 92 -4.38 15.85 2.76
N ASP A 93 -3.57 16.27 3.72
CA ASP A 93 -3.54 17.61 4.28
C ASP A 93 -3.10 18.60 3.18
N PRO A 94 -3.95 19.51 2.68
CA PRO A 94 -3.55 20.50 1.70
C PRO A 94 -3.33 21.86 2.36
N GLY A 95 -2.07 22.28 2.42
CA GLY A 95 -1.70 23.69 2.23
C GLY A 95 -1.81 24.60 3.45
N ALA A 96 -0.70 24.75 4.17
CA ALA A 96 -0.38 26.00 4.83
C ALA A 96 0.69 26.74 3.99
N ALA A 97 0.24 27.65 3.14
CA ALA A 97 1.08 28.67 2.53
C ALA A 97 1.55 29.66 3.61
N PRO A 98 2.80 30.17 3.57
CA PRO A 98 3.17 31.30 4.41
C PRO A 98 2.51 32.58 3.86
N ALA A 99 1.67 33.20 4.68
CA ALA A 99 1.16 34.54 4.42
C ALA A 99 2.30 35.56 4.48
N LEU A 100 2.37 36.38 3.42
CA LEU A 100 3.16 37.60 3.27
C LEU A 100 2.32 38.81 3.74
N VAL A 101 3.01 39.89 4.16
CA VAL A 101 2.61 41.27 4.55
C VAL A 101 2.09 41.45 5.99
N ASP A 102 2.49 42.44 6.77
CA ASP A 102 3.08 43.78 6.51
C ASP A 102 4.54 43.92 6.98
#